data_AF-A0A8X8XAT8-F1
#
_entry.id   AF-A0A8X8XAT8-F1
#
_cell.length_a   1.000
_cell.length_b   1.000
_cell.length_c   1.000
_cell.angle_alpha   90.00
_cell.angle_beta   90.00
_cell.angle_gamma   90.00
#
_symmetry.space_group_name_H-M   'P 1'
#
loop_
_entity.id
_entity.type
_entity.pdbx_description
1 polymer ?
#
loop_
_entity_poly.entity_id
_entity_poly.type
_entity_poly.pdbx_seq_one_letter_code
_entity_poly.pdbx_strand_id
1 'polypeptide(L)'
;MAFLKTLKPLLSAPAIALFVILAMTNKAYSTSFTYDFYGSQPTSLTYQGDAFFPPDSTFLRLTKTDASGIPQTGTIGRALYTKPILFRTQGAVASFETTINFQITSRSGDNNPADGLVFFIAPVGSTSPSGGGGGNFGVYNTSGLAPNVFAVEFDVYVNSEWDPNFRHIGIDLGSRTSSNVTSFEGTNGQYVSASINYEAATKEITVYATAAAGNFEVSLVSDLGALLPEQVQVGLAAASGLHVAVHDVVSWYFSSTLVR
;
A
#
# COMPACT_ATOMS: atom_id res chain seq x y z
N MET A 1 -37.00 55.66 15.30
CA MET A 1 -35.72 55.05 14.88
C MET A 1 -34.96 54.68 16.14
N ALA A 2 -34.56 53.46 16.46
CA ALA A 2 -34.89 52.12 16.01
C ALA A 2 -34.54 51.22 17.22
N PHE A 3 -35.37 50.23 17.51
CA PHE A 3 -35.15 49.24 18.58
C PHE A 3 -34.01 48.29 18.15
N LEU A 4 -32.90 48.26 18.87
CA LEU A 4 -31.89 47.19 18.74
C LEU A 4 -31.87 46.37 20.03
N LYS A 5 -32.70 45.31 20.07
CA LYS A 5 -32.58 44.26 21.08
C LYS A 5 -31.52 43.26 20.59
N THR A 6 -30.34 43.29 21.19
CA THR A 6 -29.33 42.23 21.07
C THR A 6 -29.86 40.94 21.68
N LEU A 7 -30.22 39.95 20.86
CA LEU A 7 -30.38 38.57 21.30
C LEU A 7 -28.99 37.96 21.52
N LYS A 8 -28.60 37.73 22.77
CA LYS A 8 -27.59 36.70 23.09
C LYS A 8 -28.32 35.37 23.18
N PRO A 9 -28.03 34.37 22.34
CA PRO A 9 -28.58 33.04 22.56
C PRO A 9 -27.91 32.45 23.80
N LEU A 10 -28.64 32.44 24.91
CA LEU A 10 -28.23 31.68 26.10
C LEU A 10 -28.53 30.21 25.79
N LEU A 11 -27.53 29.45 25.35
CA LEU A 11 -27.64 28.00 25.32
C LEU A 11 -27.94 27.54 26.75
N SER A 12 -29.10 26.90 26.96
CA SER A 12 -29.49 26.39 28.26
C SER A 12 -28.52 25.28 28.69
N ALA A 13 -28.26 25.14 29.99
CA ALA A 13 -27.44 24.06 30.54
C ALA A 13 -27.77 22.65 29.97
N PRO A 14 -29.05 22.26 29.74
CA PRO A 14 -29.37 20.99 29.08
C PRO A 14 -29.00 20.95 27.59
N ALA A 15 -29.03 22.07 26.86
CA ALA A 15 -28.56 22.12 25.47
C ALA A 15 -27.03 22.00 25.39
N ILE A 16 -26.31 22.58 26.35
CA ILE A 16 -24.86 22.41 26.51
C ILE A 16 -24.54 20.96 26.90
N ALA A 17 -25.27 20.37 27.83
CA ALA A 17 -25.10 18.97 28.21
C ALA A 17 -25.39 18.02 27.05
N LEU A 18 -26.42 18.27 26.24
CA LEU A 18 -26.73 17.47 25.04
C LEU A 18 -25.63 17.61 23.97
N PHE A 19 -25.10 18.82 23.74
CA PHE A 19 -23.96 19.05 22.85
C PHE A 19 -22.69 18.36 23.33
N VAL A 20 -22.43 18.37 24.64
CA VAL A 20 -21.29 17.69 25.26
C VAL A 20 -21.47 16.16 25.18
N ILE A 21 -22.68 15.63 25.39
CA ILE A 21 -22.98 14.19 25.25
C ILE A 21 -22.86 13.72 23.79
N LEU A 22 -23.32 14.52 22.80
CA LEU A 22 -23.09 14.22 21.38
C LEU A 22 -21.60 14.33 20.98
N ALA A 23 -20.84 15.22 21.60
CA ALA A 23 -19.40 15.33 21.35
C ALA A 23 -18.57 14.20 21.99
N MET A 24 -19.12 13.50 23.00
CA MET A 24 -18.45 12.40 23.71
C MET A 24 -18.66 11.00 23.10
N THR A 25 -19.30 10.87 21.93
CA THR A 25 -19.51 9.55 21.29
C THR A 25 -18.50 9.18 20.22
N ASN A 26 -17.61 10.10 19.82
CA ASN A 26 -16.65 9.82 18.75
C ASN A 26 -15.51 8.93 19.26
N LYS A 27 -15.52 7.64 18.89
CA LYS A 27 -14.40 6.71 19.13
C LYS A 27 -13.53 6.67 17.88
N ALA A 28 -12.27 7.07 18.03
CA ALA A 28 -11.24 6.90 17.01
C ALA A 28 -10.41 5.65 17.31
N TYR A 29 -10.25 4.78 16.31
CA TYR A 29 -9.28 3.69 16.32
C TYR A 29 -8.18 4.06 15.35
N SER A 30 -6.92 4.05 15.80
CA SER A 30 -5.80 4.43 14.94
C SER A 30 -4.62 3.50 15.09
N THR A 31 -3.97 3.22 13.96
CA THR A 31 -2.72 2.48 13.87
C THR A 31 -1.77 3.28 13.02
N SER A 32 -0.55 3.51 13.50
CA SER A 32 0.51 4.11 12.70
C SER A 32 1.87 3.50 13.03
N PHE A 33 2.72 3.42 12.02
CA PHE A 33 4.11 3.00 12.16
C PHE A 33 4.98 3.66 11.09
N THR A 34 6.27 3.76 11.40
CA THR A 34 7.32 4.13 10.44
C THR A 34 8.46 3.16 10.60
N TYR A 35 8.93 2.61 9.48
CA TYR A 35 10.18 1.88 9.39
C TYR A 35 11.13 2.69 8.53
N ASP A 36 12.25 3.09 9.14
CA ASP A 36 13.47 3.38 8.41
C ASP A 36 14.28 2.08 8.44
N PHE A 37 14.54 1.49 7.28
CA PHE A 37 15.26 0.23 7.18
C PHE A 37 16.79 0.40 7.35
N TYR A 38 17.21 1.57 7.85
CA TYR A 38 18.53 1.78 8.41
C TYR A 38 18.67 1.13 9.81
N GLY A 39 19.55 0.14 9.95
CA GLY A 39 19.97 -0.39 11.25
C GLY A 39 19.38 -1.76 11.58
N SER A 40 18.59 -1.88 12.64
CA SER A 40 18.15 -3.18 13.16
C SER A 40 16.84 -3.66 12.52
N GLN A 41 16.77 -4.95 12.18
CA GLN A 41 15.58 -5.59 11.65
C GLN A 41 14.34 -5.32 12.53
N PRO A 42 13.24 -4.76 11.96
CA PRO A 42 12.02 -4.54 12.73
C PRO A 42 11.38 -5.84 13.22
N THR A 43 11.05 -5.89 14.51
CA THR A 43 10.38 -7.05 15.14
C THR A 43 8.87 -7.08 14.94
N SER A 44 8.29 -5.97 14.49
CA SER A 44 6.86 -5.82 14.23
C SER A 44 6.45 -6.15 12.78
N LEU A 45 7.38 -6.72 12.00
CA LEU A 45 7.15 -7.24 10.66
C LEU A 45 7.21 -8.77 10.63
N THR A 46 6.28 -9.37 9.89
CA THR A 46 6.35 -10.78 9.48
C THR A 46 6.87 -10.86 8.06
N TYR A 47 7.96 -11.60 7.87
CA TYR A 47 8.54 -11.87 6.56
C TYR A 47 8.02 -13.21 6.03
N GLN A 48 7.65 -13.25 4.76
CA GLN A 48 7.18 -14.43 4.07
C GLN A 48 7.95 -14.60 2.76
N GLY A 49 8.14 -15.86 2.34
CA GLY A 49 8.91 -16.18 1.15
C GLY A 49 10.37 -15.78 1.30
N ASP A 50 10.92 -15.16 0.25
CA ASP A 50 12.31 -14.75 0.15
C ASP A 50 12.60 -13.36 0.72
N ALA A 51 11.61 -12.67 1.28
CA ALA A 51 11.84 -11.35 1.88
C ALA A 51 12.77 -11.47 3.10
N PHE A 52 13.80 -10.62 3.13
CA PHE A 52 14.77 -10.62 4.21
C PHE A 52 15.32 -9.22 4.46
N PHE A 53 15.86 -9.03 5.66
CA PHE A 53 16.56 -7.82 6.05
C PHE A 53 18.07 -8.10 6.02
N PRO A 54 18.80 -7.67 4.97
CA PRO A 54 20.23 -7.95 4.87
C PRO A 54 21.02 -7.33 6.03
N PRO A 55 22.04 -8.01 6.56
CA PRO A 55 22.91 -7.44 7.59
C PRO A 55 23.57 -6.14 7.12
N ASP A 56 23.68 -5.17 8.03
CA ASP A 56 24.36 -3.88 7.80
C ASP A 56 23.87 -3.11 6.56
N SER A 57 22.60 -3.31 6.19
CA SER A 57 21.97 -2.66 5.05
C SER A 57 21.06 -1.50 5.47
N THR A 58 20.62 -0.73 4.46
CA THR A 58 19.72 0.42 4.63
C THR A 58 18.36 0.16 3.97
N PHE A 59 18.00 -1.11 3.77
CA PHE A 59 16.82 -1.51 3.05
C PHE A 59 16.30 -2.88 3.49
N LEU A 60 14.99 -3.06 3.38
CA LEU A 60 14.34 -4.37 3.34
C LEU A 60 14.39 -4.88 1.90
N ARG A 61 14.88 -6.09 1.69
CA ARG A 61 14.89 -6.74 0.38
C ARG A 61 13.72 -7.71 0.24
N LEU A 62 12.86 -7.51 -0.75
CA LEU A 62 11.69 -8.36 -0.98
C LEU A 62 11.98 -9.55 -1.89
N THR A 63 13.00 -9.48 -2.76
CA THR A 63 13.36 -10.57 -3.69
C THR A 63 14.73 -11.14 -3.44
N LYS A 64 14.90 -12.44 -3.71
CA LYS A 64 16.15 -13.16 -3.47
C LYS A 64 17.30 -12.67 -4.36
N THR A 65 18.48 -12.54 -3.77
CA THR A 65 19.75 -12.38 -4.47
C THR A 65 20.72 -13.51 -4.15
N ASP A 66 21.70 -13.75 -5.03
CA ASP A 66 22.86 -14.57 -4.65
C ASP A 66 23.82 -13.80 -3.73
N ALA A 67 24.92 -14.45 -3.35
CA ALA A 67 25.94 -13.87 -2.47
C ALA A 67 26.66 -12.64 -3.06
N SER A 68 26.57 -12.42 -4.37
CA SER A 68 27.12 -11.24 -5.05
C SER A 68 26.08 -10.13 -5.26
N GLY A 69 24.87 -10.30 -4.73
CA GLY A 69 23.77 -9.35 -4.89
C GLY A 69 23.05 -9.44 -6.23
N ILE A 70 23.27 -10.50 -7.03
CA ILE A 70 22.61 -10.65 -8.33
C ILE A 70 21.18 -11.19 -8.13
N PRO A 71 20.15 -10.54 -8.71
CA PRO A 71 18.76 -10.98 -8.56
C PRO A 71 18.52 -12.36 -9.18
N GLN A 72 17.68 -13.16 -8.53
CA GLN A 72 17.37 -14.55 -8.92
C GLN A 72 15.96 -14.69 -9.49
N THR A 73 15.75 -15.68 -10.36
CA THR A 73 14.45 -16.02 -10.95
C THR A 73 13.54 -16.74 -9.96
N GLY A 74 12.23 -16.67 -10.16
CA GLY A 74 11.25 -17.47 -9.42
C GLY A 74 11.20 -17.15 -7.93
N THR A 75 11.36 -15.88 -7.58
CA THR A 75 11.39 -15.39 -6.20
C THR A 75 10.10 -14.67 -5.86
N ILE A 76 9.65 -14.82 -4.62
CA ILE A 76 8.48 -14.14 -4.07
C ILE A 76 8.84 -13.77 -2.64
N GLY A 77 8.67 -12.51 -2.25
CA GLY A 77 8.78 -12.15 -0.85
C GLY A 77 7.78 -11.09 -0.44
N ARG A 78 7.35 -11.19 0.82
CA ARG A 78 6.39 -10.26 1.43
C ARG A 78 6.82 -9.87 2.82
N ALA A 79 6.54 -8.63 3.21
CA ALA A 79 6.67 -8.15 4.57
C ALA A 79 5.35 -7.53 5.02
N LEU A 80 4.80 -8.01 6.13
CA LEU A 80 3.49 -7.59 6.64
C LEU A 80 3.61 -7.02 8.05
N TYR A 81 2.85 -5.97 8.34
CA TYR A 81 2.69 -5.50 9.70
C TYR A 81 1.99 -6.57 10.55
N THR A 82 2.59 -6.92 11.69
CA THR A 82 2.17 -8.07 12.51
C THR A 82 0.78 -7.92 13.14
N LYS A 83 0.37 -6.70 13.51
CA LYS A 83 -0.90 -6.49 14.22
C LYS A 83 -2.05 -6.23 13.23
N PRO A 84 -3.22 -6.87 13.42
CA PRO A 84 -4.42 -6.52 12.69
C PRO A 84 -4.80 -5.04 12.84
N ILE A 85 -5.32 -4.46 11.76
CA ILE A 85 -5.84 -3.10 11.69
C ILE A 85 -7.36 -3.19 11.54
N LEU A 86 -8.10 -2.47 12.39
CA LEU A 86 -9.54 -2.33 12.24
C LEU A 86 -9.82 -1.39 11.07
N PHE A 87 -10.21 -1.95 9.93
CA PHE A 87 -10.43 -1.21 8.69
C PHE A 87 -11.88 -0.75 8.53
N ARG A 88 -12.85 -1.55 8.98
CA ARG A 88 -14.25 -1.14 8.96
C ARG A 88 -15.05 -1.72 10.13
N THR A 89 -16.13 -1.03 10.44
CA THR A 89 -17.20 -1.50 11.32
C THR A 89 -18.55 -1.24 10.66
N GLN A 90 -19.65 -1.55 11.33
CA GLN A 90 -20.97 -1.17 10.84
C GLN A 90 -21.08 0.37 10.77
N GLY A 91 -21.09 0.91 9.55
CA GLY A 91 -21.29 2.33 9.27
C GLY A 91 -20.04 3.21 9.29
N ALA A 92 -18.84 2.65 9.47
CA ALA A 92 -17.59 3.41 9.43
C ALA A 92 -16.48 2.62 8.74
N VAL A 93 -15.69 3.31 7.93
CA VAL A 93 -14.51 2.78 7.21
C VAL A 93 -13.33 3.69 7.55
N ALA A 94 -12.14 3.10 7.70
CA ALA A 94 -10.94 3.84 8.00
C ALA A 94 -10.42 4.57 6.75
N SER A 95 -9.99 5.81 6.92
CA SER A 95 -9.07 6.46 5.98
C SER A 95 -7.66 5.96 6.28
N PHE A 96 -6.79 5.92 5.27
CA PHE A 96 -5.37 5.59 5.48
C PHE A 96 -4.48 6.38 4.55
N GLU A 97 -3.24 6.54 4.98
CA GLU A 97 -2.13 7.03 4.19
C GLU A 97 -0.92 6.12 4.38
N THR A 98 -0.15 5.94 3.32
CA THR A 98 1.14 5.25 3.39
C THR A 98 2.13 5.93 2.47
N THR A 99 3.39 5.95 2.87
CA THR A 99 4.48 6.40 2.01
C THR A 99 5.57 5.35 2.00
N ILE A 100 6.01 4.97 0.80
CA ILE A 100 7.00 3.92 0.58
C ILE A 100 8.12 4.52 -0.26
N ASN A 101 9.34 4.42 0.24
CA ASN A 101 10.53 4.78 -0.51
C ASN A 101 11.25 3.50 -0.92
N PHE A 102 11.46 3.29 -2.20
CA PHE A 102 11.99 2.03 -2.72
C PHE A 102 12.84 2.24 -3.97
N GLN A 103 13.52 1.18 -4.38
CA GLN A 103 14.31 1.11 -5.61
C GLN A 103 14.12 -0.27 -6.24
N ILE A 104 13.83 -0.29 -7.54
CA ILE A 104 13.78 -1.51 -8.35
C ILE A 104 14.95 -1.49 -9.31
N THR A 105 15.87 -2.45 -9.17
CA THR A 105 17.12 -2.47 -9.96
C THR A 105 17.23 -3.75 -10.76
N SER A 106 17.27 -3.63 -12.09
CA SER A 106 17.55 -4.76 -12.98
C SER A 106 18.96 -5.32 -12.78
N ARG A 107 19.20 -6.51 -13.33
CA ARG A 107 20.56 -7.03 -13.46
C ARG A 107 21.42 -6.07 -14.31
N SER A 108 22.70 -5.91 -13.97
CA SER A 108 23.63 -5.12 -14.77
C SER A 108 23.64 -5.55 -16.24
N GLY A 109 23.48 -4.57 -17.14
CA GLY A 109 23.36 -4.78 -18.59
C GLY A 109 21.96 -5.18 -19.09
N ASP A 110 21.00 -5.37 -18.18
CA ASP A 110 19.59 -5.61 -18.51
C ASP A 110 18.77 -4.32 -18.34
N ASN A 111 17.91 -4.03 -19.32
CA ASN A 111 16.99 -2.89 -19.28
C ASN A 111 15.52 -3.32 -19.15
N ASN A 112 15.30 -4.60 -18.86
CA ASN A 112 13.98 -5.19 -18.69
C ASN A 112 13.79 -5.78 -17.27
N PRO A 113 13.76 -4.91 -16.22
CA PRO A 113 13.45 -5.36 -14.87
C PRO A 113 12.08 -6.03 -14.81
N ALA A 114 11.93 -6.97 -13.87
CA ALA A 114 10.66 -7.63 -13.60
C ALA A 114 10.60 -8.16 -12.15
N ASP A 115 9.41 -8.42 -11.61
CA ASP A 115 8.11 -8.09 -12.21
C ASP A 115 7.58 -6.77 -11.63
N GLY A 116 7.73 -6.55 -10.32
CA GLY A 116 7.29 -5.30 -9.70
C GLY A 116 7.20 -5.38 -8.17
N LEU A 117 6.82 -4.26 -7.58
CA LEU A 117 6.59 -4.10 -6.14
C LEU A 117 5.13 -3.70 -5.90
N VAL A 118 4.53 -4.22 -4.83
CA VAL A 118 3.11 -3.99 -4.52
C VAL A 118 2.94 -3.61 -3.05
N PHE A 119 2.23 -2.51 -2.78
CA PHE A 119 1.58 -2.28 -1.49
C PHE A 119 0.23 -2.97 -1.48
N PHE A 120 -0.09 -3.73 -0.45
CA PHE A 120 -1.37 -4.43 -0.38
C PHE A 120 -2.00 -4.39 1.01
N ILE A 121 -3.34 -4.45 1.03
CA ILE A 121 -4.17 -4.63 2.21
C ILE A 121 -4.95 -5.92 2.01
N ALA A 122 -4.80 -6.87 2.93
CA ALA A 122 -5.37 -8.21 2.81
C ALA A 122 -6.02 -8.67 4.13
N PRO A 123 -6.83 -9.76 4.09
CA PRO A 123 -7.34 -10.37 5.31
C PRO A 123 -6.22 -10.79 6.27
N VAL A 124 -6.50 -10.71 7.56
CA VAL A 124 -5.57 -11.16 8.61
C VAL A 124 -5.17 -12.62 8.37
N GLY A 125 -3.87 -12.91 8.45
CA GLY A 125 -3.32 -14.24 8.22
C GLY A 125 -3.13 -14.60 6.74
N SER A 126 -3.25 -13.63 5.83
CA SER A 126 -2.93 -13.83 4.41
C SER A 126 -1.52 -14.42 4.23
N THR A 127 -1.40 -15.35 3.30
CA THR A 127 -0.14 -15.95 2.82
C THR A 127 -0.04 -15.78 1.31
N SER A 128 1.16 -15.98 0.75
CA SER A 128 1.32 -16.00 -0.71
C SER A 128 0.46 -17.12 -1.32
N PRO A 129 -0.41 -16.83 -2.29
CA PRO A 129 -1.22 -17.84 -2.95
C PRO A 129 -0.37 -18.75 -3.83
N SER A 130 -0.91 -19.93 -4.14
CA SER A 130 -0.33 -20.83 -5.14
C SER A 130 -0.26 -20.13 -6.50
N GLY A 131 0.92 -20.18 -7.12
CA GLY A 131 1.19 -19.49 -8.39
C GLY A 131 1.35 -17.98 -8.28
N GLY A 132 1.62 -17.44 -7.09
CA GLY A 132 1.88 -16.01 -6.88
C GLY A 132 3.20 -15.47 -7.44
N GLY A 133 3.93 -16.21 -8.27
CA GLY A 133 5.21 -15.76 -8.84
C GLY A 133 5.04 -14.85 -10.07
N GLY A 134 6.09 -14.13 -10.45
CA GLY A 134 6.07 -13.21 -11.59
C GLY A 134 5.10 -12.05 -11.39
N GLY A 135 4.41 -11.62 -12.46
CA GLY A 135 3.33 -10.61 -12.46
C GLY A 135 2.09 -10.93 -11.61
N ASN A 136 2.18 -11.89 -10.67
CA ASN A 136 1.21 -12.07 -9.59
C ASN A 136 1.71 -11.52 -8.24
N PHE A 137 2.97 -11.05 -8.17
CA PHE A 137 3.59 -10.29 -7.08
C PHE A 137 3.55 -10.91 -5.66
N GLY A 138 3.23 -12.20 -5.52
CA GLY A 138 2.97 -12.85 -4.23
C GLY A 138 1.62 -12.47 -3.60
N VAL A 139 0.75 -11.81 -4.38
CA VAL A 139 -0.56 -11.30 -3.96
C VAL A 139 -1.70 -12.05 -4.64
N TYR A 140 -1.56 -12.32 -5.95
CA TYR A 140 -2.61 -12.89 -6.78
C TYR A 140 -2.39 -14.39 -7.04
N ASN A 141 -3.48 -15.16 -7.16
CA ASN A 141 -3.39 -16.56 -7.54
C ASN A 141 -3.08 -16.73 -9.04
N THR A 142 -2.95 -17.97 -9.51
CA THR A 142 -2.71 -18.28 -10.94
C THR A 142 -3.73 -17.68 -11.91
N SER A 143 -4.96 -17.40 -11.46
CA SER A 143 -6.01 -16.78 -12.26
C SER A 143 -5.98 -15.25 -12.20
N GLY A 144 -4.99 -14.65 -11.53
CA GLY A 144 -4.90 -13.20 -11.33
C GLY A 144 -5.93 -12.64 -10.35
N LEU A 145 -6.45 -13.47 -9.43
CA LEU A 145 -7.49 -13.10 -8.47
C LEU A 145 -6.99 -13.18 -7.02
N ALA A 146 -7.44 -12.22 -6.20
CA ALA A 146 -7.25 -12.19 -4.76
C ALA A 146 -8.47 -11.51 -4.11
N PRO A 147 -9.59 -12.23 -3.93
CA PRO A 147 -10.81 -11.63 -3.40
C PRO A 147 -10.55 -11.02 -2.01
N ASN A 148 -11.07 -9.81 -1.79
CA ASN A 148 -10.86 -9.01 -0.58
C ASN A 148 -9.43 -8.51 -0.37
N VAL A 149 -8.69 -8.27 -1.46
CA VAL A 149 -7.40 -7.59 -1.44
C VAL A 149 -7.52 -6.26 -2.20
N PHE A 150 -7.02 -5.21 -1.58
CA PHE A 150 -6.70 -3.95 -2.25
C PHE A 150 -5.20 -3.90 -2.48
N ALA A 151 -4.75 -3.45 -3.65
CA ALA A 151 -3.33 -3.24 -3.90
C ALA A 151 -3.05 -2.00 -4.74
N VAL A 152 -1.83 -1.50 -4.61
CA VAL A 152 -1.21 -0.57 -5.55
C VAL A 152 0.08 -1.20 -6.02
N GLU A 153 0.15 -1.46 -7.31
CA GLU A 153 1.31 -2.07 -7.95
C GLU A 153 2.19 -1.03 -8.64
N PHE A 154 3.49 -1.27 -8.60
CA PHE A 154 4.54 -0.58 -9.35
C PHE A 154 5.11 -1.61 -10.30
N ASP A 155 4.41 -1.81 -11.42
CA ASP A 155 4.71 -2.84 -12.40
C ASP A 155 5.78 -2.35 -13.40
N VAL A 156 6.89 -3.07 -13.45
CA VAL A 156 8.02 -2.77 -14.31
C VAL A 156 8.17 -3.76 -15.47
N TYR A 157 7.24 -4.70 -15.63
CA TYR A 157 7.24 -5.70 -16.69
C TYR A 157 5.87 -5.90 -17.31
N VAL A 158 5.73 -5.58 -18.60
CA VAL A 158 4.44 -5.68 -19.31
C VAL A 158 4.07 -7.13 -19.63
N ASN A 159 3.03 -7.64 -18.99
CA ASN A 159 2.30 -8.85 -19.34
C ASN A 159 1.12 -8.52 -20.27
N SER A 160 1.30 -8.78 -21.57
CA SER A 160 0.34 -8.42 -22.63
C SER A 160 -1.09 -8.92 -22.46
N GLU A 161 -1.29 -9.93 -21.61
CA GLU A 161 -2.57 -10.57 -21.34
C GLU A 161 -3.47 -9.75 -20.41
N TRP A 162 -2.91 -8.86 -19.57
CA TRP A 162 -3.69 -8.03 -18.64
C TRP A 162 -3.20 -6.59 -18.47
N ASP A 163 -1.96 -6.29 -18.84
CA ASP A 163 -1.38 -4.95 -18.65
C ASP A 163 -1.66 -3.99 -19.80
N PRO A 164 -1.61 -2.67 -19.54
CA PRO A 164 -1.34 -1.72 -20.60
C PRO A 164 0.00 -2.02 -21.30
N ASN A 165 0.20 -1.48 -22.49
CA ASN A 165 1.42 -1.70 -23.28
C ASN A 165 2.65 -0.89 -22.80
N PHE A 166 2.68 -0.51 -21.52
CA PHE A 166 3.73 0.27 -20.87
C PHE A 166 3.84 -0.11 -19.39
N ARG A 167 5.02 0.11 -18.79
CA ARG A 167 5.23 -0.06 -17.35
C ARG A 167 4.41 0.96 -16.58
N HIS A 168 3.77 0.55 -15.50
CA HIS A 168 2.69 1.33 -14.93
C HIS A 168 2.61 1.25 -13.41
N ILE A 169 1.95 2.25 -12.83
CA ILE A 169 1.38 2.17 -11.48
C ILE A 169 -0.08 1.82 -11.63
N GLY A 170 -0.52 0.78 -10.94
CA GLY A 170 -1.88 0.25 -11.01
C GLY A 170 -2.62 0.33 -9.68
N ILE A 171 -3.94 0.60 -9.71
CA ILE A 171 -4.84 0.44 -8.56
C ILE A 171 -5.66 -0.83 -8.74
N ASP A 172 -5.49 -1.78 -7.84
CA ASP A 172 -6.03 -3.12 -7.97
C ASP A 172 -7.11 -3.41 -6.93
N LEU A 173 -8.23 -3.95 -7.41
CA LEU A 173 -9.40 -4.27 -6.60
C LEU A 173 -9.72 -5.76 -6.71
N GLY A 174 -8.98 -6.56 -5.95
CA GLY A 174 -9.15 -8.01 -5.86
C GLY A 174 -8.71 -8.80 -7.10
N SER A 175 -8.05 -8.14 -8.05
CA SER A 175 -7.49 -8.73 -9.26
C SER A 175 -6.25 -7.96 -9.71
N ARG A 176 -5.28 -8.66 -10.34
CA ARG A 176 -4.07 -8.05 -10.93
C ARG A 176 -4.34 -7.15 -12.14
N THR A 177 -5.51 -7.24 -12.74
CA THR A 177 -5.88 -6.30 -13.80
C THR A 177 -6.34 -5.01 -13.13
N SER A 178 -5.49 -3.99 -13.17
CA SER A 178 -5.76 -2.73 -12.50
C SER A 178 -7.03 -2.05 -13.01
N SER A 179 -7.76 -1.43 -12.08
CA SER A 179 -8.96 -0.65 -12.36
C SER A 179 -8.65 0.73 -12.94
N ASN A 180 -7.46 1.26 -12.64
CA ASN A 180 -6.92 2.46 -13.28
C ASN A 180 -5.39 2.43 -13.23
N VAL A 181 -4.74 3.07 -14.20
CA VAL A 181 -3.28 3.04 -14.36
C VAL A 181 -2.71 4.41 -14.74
N THR A 182 -1.44 4.64 -14.41
CA THR A 182 -0.59 5.69 -15.00
C THR A 182 0.74 5.10 -15.44
N SER A 183 1.44 5.76 -16.38
CA SER A 183 2.80 5.36 -16.77
C SER A 183 3.75 5.36 -15.56
N PHE A 184 4.76 4.50 -15.61
CA PHE A 184 5.85 4.37 -14.63
C PHE A 184 7.20 4.10 -15.34
N GLU A 185 7.42 4.77 -16.46
CA GLU A 185 8.58 4.53 -17.33
C GLU A 185 9.87 5.19 -16.80
N GLY A 186 11.02 4.59 -17.15
CA GLY A 186 12.34 5.19 -16.90
C GLY A 186 12.82 5.16 -15.45
N THR A 187 12.17 4.41 -14.56
CA THR A 187 12.45 4.37 -13.11
C THR A 187 13.47 3.30 -12.70
N ASN A 188 13.97 2.48 -13.63
CA ASN A 188 14.92 1.41 -13.33
C ASN A 188 16.18 1.95 -12.62
N GLY A 189 16.48 1.38 -11.45
CA GLY A 189 17.59 1.76 -10.60
C GLY A 189 17.43 3.13 -9.92
N GLN A 190 16.27 3.79 -10.02
CA GLN A 190 16.03 5.08 -9.36
C GLN A 190 15.38 4.88 -7.99
N TYR A 191 15.68 5.80 -7.07
CA TYR A 191 14.87 5.94 -5.86
C TYR A 191 13.51 6.52 -6.23
N VAL A 192 12.46 5.86 -5.76
CA VAL A 192 11.06 6.23 -5.94
C VAL A 192 10.46 6.49 -4.58
N SER A 193 9.77 7.63 -4.43
CA SER A 193 8.94 7.94 -3.27
C SER A 193 7.49 7.91 -3.70
N ALA A 194 6.69 7.00 -3.13
CA ALA A 194 5.28 6.84 -3.46
C ALA A 194 4.40 7.03 -2.24
N SER A 195 3.41 7.91 -2.35
CA SER A 195 2.37 8.16 -1.37
C SER A 195 1.03 7.61 -1.88
N ILE A 196 0.36 6.82 -1.05
CA ILE A 196 -0.95 6.23 -1.34
C ILE A 196 -1.90 6.67 -0.23
N ASN A 197 -3.01 7.29 -0.61
CA ASN A 197 -4.02 7.78 0.33
C ASN A 197 -5.41 7.27 -0.07
N TYR A 198 -6.18 6.85 0.93
CA TYR A 198 -7.60 6.55 0.81
C TYR A 198 -8.40 7.42 1.78
N GLU A 199 -9.28 8.25 1.23
CA GLU A 199 -10.22 9.05 2.00
C GLU A 199 -11.59 8.36 2.04
N ALA A 200 -11.97 7.80 3.19
CA ALA A 200 -13.21 7.04 3.35
C ALA A 200 -14.47 7.90 3.10
N ALA A 201 -14.41 9.21 3.36
CA ALA A 201 -15.54 10.11 3.15
C ALA A 201 -15.90 10.28 1.67
N THR A 202 -14.89 10.37 0.80
CA THR A 202 -15.06 10.53 -0.66
C THR A 202 -14.92 9.20 -1.42
N LYS A 203 -14.44 8.15 -0.73
CA LYS A 203 -14.04 6.85 -1.30
C LYS A 203 -12.93 7.00 -2.34
N GLU A 204 -12.13 8.05 -2.21
CA GLU A 204 -11.10 8.40 -3.18
C GLU A 204 -9.78 7.77 -2.79
N ILE A 205 -9.23 6.99 -3.72
CA ILE A 205 -7.88 6.43 -3.68
C ILE A 205 -7.02 7.33 -4.55
N THR A 206 -5.90 7.79 -4.02
CA THR A 206 -4.91 8.61 -4.73
C THR A 206 -3.54 8.00 -4.56
N VAL A 207 -2.80 7.90 -5.65
CA VAL A 207 -1.42 7.44 -5.67
C VAL A 207 -0.59 8.51 -6.35
N TYR A 208 0.43 8.98 -5.66
CA TYR A 208 1.39 9.94 -6.19
C TYR A 208 2.80 9.39 -5.99
N ALA A 209 3.57 9.29 -7.06
CA ALA A 209 4.94 8.81 -7.02
C ALA A 209 5.90 9.79 -7.68
N THR A 210 7.11 9.89 -7.14
CA THR A 210 8.18 10.76 -7.66
C THR A 210 9.46 9.99 -7.83
N ALA A 211 10.15 10.23 -8.94
CA ALA A 211 11.45 9.67 -9.27
C ALA A 211 12.25 10.71 -10.08
N ALA A 212 13.53 10.44 -10.36
CA ALA A 212 14.30 11.32 -11.23
C ALA A 212 13.74 11.37 -12.68
N ALA A 213 13.04 10.32 -13.10
CA ALA A 213 12.34 10.25 -14.38
C ALA A 213 11.11 11.19 -14.46
N GLY A 214 10.51 11.56 -13.33
CA GLY A 214 9.33 12.42 -13.29
C GLY A 214 8.38 12.09 -12.14
N ASN A 215 7.18 12.66 -12.25
CA ASN A 215 6.08 12.45 -11.31
C ASN A 215 4.99 11.63 -11.99
N PHE A 216 4.37 10.75 -11.23
CA PHE A 216 3.34 9.82 -11.69
C PHE A 216 2.15 9.90 -10.75
N GLU A 217 0.94 9.94 -11.29
CA GLU A 217 -0.27 10.07 -10.49
C GLU A 217 -1.41 9.24 -11.07
N VAL A 218 -2.14 8.53 -10.21
CA VAL A 218 -3.36 7.82 -10.57
C VAL A 218 -4.34 7.91 -9.41
N SER A 219 -5.62 8.05 -9.71
CA SER A 219 -6.69 8.05 -8.70
C SER A 219 -7.88 7.21 -9.13
N LEU A 220 -8.66 6.78 -8.15
CA LEU A 220 -9.86 5.98 -8.36
C LEU A 220 -10.85 6.23 -7.23
N VAL A 221 -12.12 6.47 -7.57
CA VAL A 221 -13.20 6.48 -6.58
C VAL A 221 -13.78 5.07 -6.47
N SER A 222 -13.54 4.41 -5.33
CA SER A 222 -14.04 3.05 -5.07
C SER A 222 -14.21 2.77 -3.59
N ASP A 223 -15.25 2.03 -3.24
CA ASP A 223 -15.58 1.70 -1.85
C ASP A 223 -14.73 0.55 -1.31
N LEU A 224 -13.59 0.87 -0.68
CA LEU A 224 -12.75 -0.16 -0.06
C LEU A 224 -13.44 -0.85 1.12
N GLY A 225 -14.46 -0.22 1.73
CA GLY A 225 -15.27 -0.85 2.78
C GLY A 225 -16.16 -1.98 2.27
N ALA A 226 -16.52 -1.96 0.98
CA ALA A 226 -17.22 -3.06 0.33
C ALA A 226 -16.27 -4.21 -0.09
N LEU A 227 -15.00 -3.92 -0.29
CA LEU A 227 -13.97 -4.88 -0.71
C LEU A 227 -13.31 -5.59 0.47
N LEU A 228 -12.91 -4.86 1.50
CA LEU A 228 -12.05 -5.37 2.58
C LEU A 228 -12.88 -5.87 3.78
N PRO A 229 -12.38 -6.89 4.51
CA PRO A 229 -13.01 -7.35 5.75
C PRO A 229 -12.86 -6.31 6.88
N GLU A 230 -13.51 -6.56 8.02
CA GLU A 230 -13.45 -5.66 9.19
C GLU A 230 -12.03 -5.45 9.73
N GLN A 231 -11.23 -6.53 9.77
CA GLN A 231 -9.84 -6.49 10.19
C GLN A 231 -8.93 -6.94 9.06
N VAL A 232 -7.86 -6.18 8.83
CA VAL A 232 -6.91 -6.39 7.75
C VAL A 232 -5.47 -6.39 8.26
N GLN A 233 -4.54 -6.83 7.43
CA GLN A 233 -3.12 -6.52 7.54
C GLN A 233 -2.66 -5.76 6.30
N VAL A 234 -1.67 -4.90 6.49
CA VAL A 234 -1.00 -4.19 5.41
C VAL A 234 0.39 -4.77 5.19
N GLY A 235 0.84 -4.77 3.95
CA GLY A 235 2.14 -5.32 3.59
C GLY A 235 2.70 -4.77 2.29
N LEU A 236 3.97 -5.13 2.08
CA LEU A 236 4.70 -4.93 0.83
C LEU A 236 5.04 -6.31 0.27
N ALA A 237 4.92 -6.48 -1.03
CA ALA A 237 5.31 -7.70 -1.72
C ALA A 237 6.05 -7.38 -3.02
N ALA A 238 6.89 -8.31 -3.45
CA ALA A 238 7.50 -8.27 -4.77
C ALA A 238 7.75 -9.70 -5.25
N ALA A 239 7.84 -9.86 -6.56
CA ALA A 239 8.20 -11.12 -7.17
C ALA A 239 9.04 -10.91 -8.43
N SER A 240 9.76 -11.96 -8.81
CA SER A 240 10.41 -12.07 -10.11
C SER A 240 10.12 -13.42 -10.74
N GLY A 241 9.80 -13.44 -12.03
CA GLY A 241 9.60 -14.61 -12.86
C GLY A 241 10.88 -15.02 -13.57
N LEU A 242 10.85 -15.04 -14.91
CA LEU A 242 12.01 -15.34 -15.77
C LEU A 242 12.92 -14.11 -15.93
N HIS A 243 12.33 -12.93 -16.03
CA HIS A 243 13.03 -11.66 -15.90
C HIS A 243 13.13 -11.30 -14.42
N VAL A 244 14.12 -10.49 -14.06
CA VAL A 244 14.47 -10.29 -12.65
C VAL A 244 14.87 -8.87 -12.33
N ALA A 245 14.52 -8.45 -11.12
CA ALA A 245 15.04 -7.26 -10.46
C ALA A 245 15.23 -7.48 -8.96
N VAL A 246 16.07 -6.64 -8.38
CA VAL A 246 16.17 -6.45 -6.93
C VAL A 246 15.10 -5.44 -6.52
N HIS A 247 14.30 -5.78 -5.52
CA HIS A 247 13.24 -4.92 -4.98
C HIS A 247 13.58 -4.54 -3.54
N ASP A 248 14.18 -3.37 -3.37
CA ASP A 248 14.66 -2.87 -2.09
C ASP A 248 13.77 -1.72 -1.59
N VAL A 249 13.27 -1.85 -0.36
CA VAL A 249 12.46 -0.84 0.33
C VAL A 249 13.35 -0.13 1.33
N VAL A 250 13.52 1.18 1.17
CA VAL A 250 14.35 2.04 2.04
C VAL A 250 13.59 2.47 3.28
N SER A 251 12.33 2.85 3.13
CA SER A 251 11.47 3.18 4.27
C SER A 251 9.99 2.99 3.94
N TRP A 252 9.21 2.79 4.99
CA TRP A 252 7.78 2.56 4.90
C TRP A 252 7.05 3.20 6.08
N TYR A 253 6.20 4.17 5.78
CA TYR A 253 5.26 4.81 6.70
C TYR A 253 3.85 4.34 6.42
N PHE A 254 3.05 4.14 7.46
CA PHE A 254 1.62 3.89 7.36
C PHE A 254 0.88 4.55 8.51
N SER A 255 -0.32 5.06 8.24
CA SER A 255 -1.29 5.52 9.23
C SER A 255 -2.70 5.20 8.76
N SER A 256 -3.55 4.76 9.69
CA SER A 256 -4.96 4.55 9.45
C SER A 256 -5.78 4.99 10.64
N THR A 257 -6.92 5.64 10.37
CA THR A 257 -7.84 6.13 11.38
C THR A 257 -9.28 5.80 10.99
N LEU A 258 -9.99 5.10 11.88
CA LEU A 258 -11.43 4.87 11.80
C LEU A 258 -12.11 5.72 12.87
N VAL A 259 -13.00 6.63 12.45
CA VAL A 259 -13.82 7.45 13.35
C VAL A 259 -15.24 6.92 13.34
N ARG A 260 -15.80 6.71 14.53
CA ARG A 260 -17.18 6.27 14.76
C ARG A 260 -17.89 7.19 15.72
#